data_AF-A0A953XB64-F1
#
_entry.id   AF-A0A953XB64-F1
#
_cell.length_a   1.000
_cell.length_b   1.000
_cell.length_c   1.000
_cell.angle_alpha   90.00
_cell.angle_beta   90.00
_cell.angle_gamma   90.00
#
_symmetry.space_group_name_H-M   'P 1'
#
loop_
_entity.id
_entity.type
_entity.pdbx_description
1 polymer ?
#
loop_
_entity_poly.entity_id
_entity_poly.type
_entity_poly.pdbx_seq_one_letter_code
_entity_poly.pdbx_strand_id
1 'polypeptide(L)' 'MSDVLPPARPSGRAADQLRDVRLETHVSKYAEGSCLAKFGDTHVLCTASVEDRVPGWLKGGGRGWVTAEYGMLPRA' A
#
# COMPACT_ATOMS: atom_id res chain seq x y z
N MET A 1 2.26 -21.75 -37.50
CA MET A 1 2.27 -21.32 -36.09
C MET A 1 1.16 -20.31 -35.93
N SER A 2 -0.01 -20.78 -35.51
CA SER A 2 -1.17 -19.91 -35.22
C SER A 2 -0.92 -19.23 -33.89
N ASP A 3 -0.64 -17.93 -33.95
CA ASP A 3 -0.45 -17.06 -32.80
C ASP A 3 -1.82 -16.90 -32.12
N VAL A 4 -2.06 -17.65 -31.04
CA VAL A 4 -3.26 -17.50 -30.23
C VAL A 4 -3.03 -16.23 -29.39
N LEU A 5 -3.69 -15.14 -29.78
CA LEU A 5 -3.75 -13.94 -28.94
C LEU A 5 -4.23 -14.35 -27.54
N PRO A 6 -3.47 -14.06 -26.47
CA PRO A 6 -3.91 -14.38 -25.13
C PRO A 6 -5.29 -13.74 -24.89
N PRO A 7 -6.22 -14.45 -24.23
CA PRO A 7 -7.57 -13.93 -24.04
C PRO A 7 -7.48 -12.56 -23.36
N ALA A 8 -8.19 -11.59 -23.94
CA ALA A 8 -8.26 -10.24 -23.39
C ALA A 8 -8.69 -10.32 -21.92
N ARG A 9 -7.98 -9.58 -21.05
CA ARG A 9 -8.26 -9.59 -19.61
C ARG A 9 -9.73 -9.19 -19.39
N PRO A 10 -10.47 -9.77 -18.42
CA PRO A 10 -11.88 -9.44 -18.19
C PRO A 10 -12.15 -7.94 -17.99
N SER A 11 -11.16 -7.21 -17.47
CA SER A 11 -11.22 -5.75 -17.30
C SER A 11 -10.98 -4.94 -18.60
N GLY A 12 -10.76 -5.58 -19.75
CA GLY A 12 -10.44 -4.93 -21.04
C GLY A 12 -9.05 -4.29 -21.13
N ARG A 13 -8.20 -4.44 -20.11
CA ARG A 13 -6.86 -3.86 -20.05
C ARG A 13 -5.84 -4.67 -20.87
N ALA A 14 -4.82 -3.99 -21.38
CA ALA A 14 -3.66 -4.65 -21.98
C ALA A 14 -2.88 -5.46 -20.93
N ALA A 15 -2.01 -6.37 -21.37
CA ALA A 15 -1.27 -7.26 -20.47
C ALA A 15 -0.36 -6.50 -19.49
N ASP A 16 0.22 -5.40 -19.93
CA ASP A 16 1.13 -4.50 -19.23
C ASP A 16 0.44 -3.30 -18.57
N GLN A 17 -0.86 -3.10 -18.84
CA GLN A 17 -1.61 -1.97 -18.30
C GLN A 17 -2.02 -2.21 -16.84
N LEU A 18 -1.54 -1.33 -15.95
CA LEU A 18 -1.90 -1.29 -14.53
C LEU A 18 -3.38 -0.91 -14.31
N ARG A 19 -3.86 -1.03 -13.07
CA ARG A 19 -5.18 -0.48 -12.68
C ARG A 19 -5.05 1.04 -12.57
N ASP A 20 -6.17 1.75 -12.51
CA ASP A 20 -6.12 3.15 -12.07
C ASP A 20 -5.52 3.22 -10.66
N VAL A 21 -4.55 4.10 -10.47
CA VAL A 21 -3.83 4.29 -9.20
C VAL A 21 -4.05 5.70 -8.70
N ARG A 22 -4.56 5.84 -7.48
CA ARG A 22 -4.73 7.14 -6.83
C ARG A 22 -4.16 7.10 -5.42
N LEU A 23 -3.40 8.14 -5.08
CA LEU A 23 -2.81 8.34 -3.76
C LEU A 23 -3.36 9.64 -3.19
N GLU A 24 -4.18 9.54 -2.16
CA GLU A 24 -4.76 10.69 -1.47
C GLU A 24 -4.06 10.82 -0.12
N THR A 25 -3.28 11.88 0.09
CA THR A 25 -2.53 12.13 1.33
C THR A 25 -3.35 12.90 2.35
N HIS A 26 -2.96 12.87 3.62
CA HIS A 26 -3.61 13.63 4.72
C HIS A 26 -5.07 13.24 4.98
N VAL A 27 -5.40 11.96 4.78
CA VAL A 27 -6.75 11.40 4.97
C VAL A 27 -7.11 11.12 6.43
N SER A 28 -6.11 11.03 7.31
CA SER A 28 -6.30 10.92 8.76
C SER A 28 -5.78 12.18 9.45
N LYS A 29 -6.65 12.83 10.22
CA LYS A 29 -6.33 14.03 11.01
C LYS A 29 -5.31 13.77 12.12
N TYR A 30 -5.27 12.56 12.65
CA TYR A 30 -4.53 12.24 13.87
C TYR A 30 -3.19 11.55 13.60
N ALA A 31 -3.01 10.94 12.43
CA ALA A 31 -1.75 10.31 12.07
C ALA A 31 -0.75 11.36 11.57
N GLU A 32 0.52 11.25 11.97
CA GLU A 32 1.61 12.13 11.52
C GLU A 32 1.81 12.04 10.00
N GLY A 33 1.59 10.85 9.43
CA GLY A 33 1.47 10.65 7.99
C GLY A 33 0.28 9.75 7.66
N SER A 34 -0.45 10.05 6.58
CA SER A 34 -1.53 9.18 6.11
C SER A 34 -1.73 9.23 4.61
N CYS A 35 -2.15 8.11 4.04
CA CYS A 35 -2.50 7.98 2.64
C CYS A 35 -3.61 6.95 2.43
N LEU A 36 -4.63 7.28 1.63
CA LEU A 36 -5.56 6.31 1.06
C LEU A 36 -5.08 5.95 -0.36
N ALA A 37 -4.47 4.77 -0.48
CA ALA A 37 -3.98 4.24 -1.74
C ALA A 37 -5.05 3.38 -2.41
N LYS A 38 -5.44 3.73 -3.63
CA LYS A 38 -6.47 3.03 -4.41
C LYS A 38 -5.84 2.43 -5.66
N PHE A 39 -6.03 1.13 -5.84
CA PHE A 39 -5.59 0.36 -7.01
C PHE A 39 -6.81 -0.31 -7.64
N GLY A 40 -7.56 0.44 -8.46
CA GLY A 40 -8.94 0.07 -8.81
C GLY A 40 -9.78 -0.09 -7.54
N ASP A 41 -10.42 -1.25 -7.38
CA ASP A 41 -11.29 -1.54 -6.23
C ASP A 41 -10.53 -1.99 -4.97
N THR A 42 -9.20 -2.18 -5.05
CA THR A 42 -8.38 -2.46 -3.86
C THR A 42 -7.99 -1.14 -3.20
N HIS A 43 -8.53 -0.88 -2.01
CA HIS A 43 -8.22 0.33 -1.24
C HIS A 43 -7.45 -0.04 0.03
N VAL A 44 -6.38 0.71 0.31
CA VAL A 44 -5.53 0.51 1.48
C VAL A 44 -5.39 1.85 2.19
N LEU A 45 -5.83 1.90 3.45
CA LEU A 45 -5.57 3.01 4.34
C LEU A 45 -4.22 2.79 5.02
N CYS A 46 -3.25 3.64 4.72
CA CYS A 46 -1.94 3.64 5.34
C CYS A 46 -1.86 4.80 6.33
N THR A 47 -1.45 4.51 7.57
CA THR A 47 -1.11 5.52 8.59
C THR A 47 0.31 5.28 9.06
N ALA A 48 1.06 6.37 9.27
CA ALA A 48 2.38 6.35 9.85
C ALA A 48 2.34 7.11 11.18
N SER A 49 3.01 6.54 12.18
CA SER A 49 3.23 7.16 13.48
C SER A 49 4.70 7.08 13.85
N VAL A 50 5.15 8.05 14.64
CA VAL A 50 6.56 8.19 15.02
C VAL A 50 6.70 7.97 16.51
N GLU A 51 7.63 7.11 16.90
CA GLU A 51 8.04 6.95 18.29
C GLU A 51 9.50 7.37 18.46
N ASP A 52 9.82 8.11 19.52
CA ASP A 52 11.20 8.54 19.85
C ASP A 52 12.07 7.40 20.43
N ARG A 53 11.76 6.15 20.07
CA ARG A 53 12.40 4.94 20.58
C ARG A 53 12.57 3.92 19.46
N VAL A 54 13.68 3.21 19.52
CA VAL A 54 13.97 2.04 18.68
C VAL A 54 13.80 0.76 19.48
N PRO A 55 13.59 -0.40 18.82
CA PRO A 55 13.66 -1.70 19.47
C PRO A 55 14.94 -1.87 20.29
N GLY A 56 14.86 -2.62 21.40
CA GLY A 56 15.97 -2.76 22.35
C GLY A 56 17.29 -3.22 21.71
N TRP A 57 17.22 -4.11 20.72
CA TRP A 57 18.36 -4.65 19.98
C TRP A 57 19.01 -3.66 19.00
N LEU A 58 18.42 -2.46 18.80
CA LEU A 58 18.99 -1.36 17.99
C LEU A 58 19.52 -0.18 18.82
N LYS A 59 19.36 -0.22 20.15
CA LYS A 59 19.80 0.88 21.02
C LYS A 59 21.30 1.14 20.89
N GLY A 60 21.69 2.42 20.85
CA GLY A 60 23.09 2.85 20.73
C GLY A 60 23.71 2.71 19.34
N GLY A 61 22.98 2.14 18.36
CA GLY A 61 23.50 1.92 17.00
C GLY A 61 23.36 3.09 16.03
N GLY A 62 22.78 4.23 16.44
CA GLY A 62 22.61 5.42 15.60
C GLY A 62 21.68 5.23 14.38
N ARG A 63 20.88 4.16 14.34
CA ARG A 63 19.96 3.82 13.25
C ARG A 63 18.50 3.93 13.71
N GLY A 64 17.61 4.32 12.80
CA GLY A 64 16.17 4.24 13.00
C GLY A 64 15.62 2.84 12.74
N TRP A 65 14.32 2.67 12.98
CA TRP A 65 13.59 1.44 12.71
C TRP A 65 12.20 1.74 12.16
N VAL A 66 11.72 0.90 11.25
CA VAL A 66 10.34 0.95 10.74
C VAL A 66 9.74 -0.44 10.90
N THR A 67 8.53 -0.49 11.44
CA THR A 67 7.70 -1.69 11.47
C THR A 67 6.37 -1.38 10.80
N ALA A 68 5.66 -2.42 10.37
CA ALA A 68 4.34 -2.28 9.78
C ALA A 68 3.41 -3.37 10.31
N GLU A 69 2.14 -2.99 10.48
CA GLU A 69 1.06 -3.90 10.79
C GLU A 69 0.05 -3.86 9.65
N TYR A 70 -0.69 -4.95 9.48
CA TYR A 70 -1.71 -5.07 8.44
C TYR A 70 -2.95 -5.77 8.98
N GLY A 71 -4.11 -5.27 8.58
CA GLY A 71 -5.40 -5.88 8.87
C GLY A 71 -6.40 -5.62 7.76
N MET A 72 -7.31 -6.57 7.55
CA MET A 72 -8.47 -6.39 6.67
C MET A 72 -9.70 -6.05 7.51
N LEU A 73 -10.45 -5.04 7.10
CA LEU A 73 -11.73 -4.73 7.75
C LEU A 73 -12.71 -5.91 7.55
N PRO A 74 -13.48 -6.30 8.58
CA PRO A 74 -14.47 -7.37 8.46
C PRO A 74 -15.49 -7.07 7.35
N ARG A 75 -15.89 -8.12 6.62
CA ARG A 75 -16.52 -8.08 5.29
C ARG A 75 -15.52 -7.77 4.16
N ALA A 76 -14.50 -8.62 4.12
CA ALA A 76 -13.77 -9.05 2.93
C ALA A 76 -14.12 -10.52 2.66
#